data_AF-A0AAW4BA49-F1
#
_entry.id   AF-A0AAW4BA49-F1
#
_cell.length_a   1.000
_cell.length_b   1.000
_cell.length_c   1.000
_cell.angle_alpha   90.00
_cell.angle_beta   90.00
_cell.angle_gamma   90.00
#
_symmetry.space_group_name_H-M   'P 1'
#
loop_
_entity.id
_entity.type
_entity.pdbx_description
1 polymer ?
#
loop_
_entity_poly.entity_id
_entity_poly.type
_entity_poly.pdbx_seq_one_letter_code
_entity_poly.pdbx_strand_id
1 'polypeptide(L)'
;MGLVVQLERWPMPAAIALATEGVKANYNSGCGGGGFGAADREIGSKIDGAKVLAAIDMMAESARHLADWCLFAYSSPGWNSTKLTERLIENVVNDWVFSRYEEHNEFVQIRTYNKIKPLIPLIAGGLALEQSGGAMIVKSESGLCYSPVATRSQLIDVLVSNDVKDSGVDSLSYKKKRTRYYQANWNRIHVHIETIRLILLRYDKIAQKRFKEALAIQMMSI
;
A
#
# COMPACT_ATOMS: atom_id res chain seq x y z
N MET A 1 15.20 32.61 11.58
CA MET A 1 14.18 31.99 10.70
C MET A 1 14.63 30.60 10.26
N GLY A 2 14.62 29.59 11.13
CA GLY A 2 14.99 28.24 10.67
C GLY A 2 14.91 27.22 11.76
N LEU A 3 13.74 26.57 11.93
CA LEU A 3 13.55 25.52 12.94
C LEU A 3 12.32 24.63 12.68
N VAL A 4 11.85 24.47 11.44
CA VAL A 4 10.68 23.62 11.15
C VAL A 4 10.93 22.84 9.87
N VAL A 5 10.94 21.51 9.94
CA VAL A 5 11.03 20.64 8.75
C VAL A 5 9.72 20.75 7.94
N GLN A 6 8.62 21.15 8.59
CA GLN A 6 7.30 21.40 8.01
C GLN A 6 6.79 20.15 7.28
N LEU A 7 6.88 18.98 7.92
CA LEU A 7 6.44 17.70 7.36
C LEU A 7 4.97 17.73 6.94
N GLU A 8 4.17 18.54 7.63
CA GLU A 8 2.77 18.87 7.31
C GLU A 8 2.56 19.37 5.87
N ARG A 9 3.54 20.06 5.30
CA ARG A 9 3.46 20.61 3.94
C ARG A 9 3.96 19.63 2.88
N TRP A 10 4.51 18.50 3.29
CA TRP A 10 5.05 17.52 2.37
C TRP A 10 3.91 16.69 1.76
N PRO A 11 4.13 16.09 0.58
CA PRO A 11 3.20 15.10 0.05
C PRO A 11 2.93 14.00 1.07
N MET A 12 1.68 13.55 1.18
CA MET A 12 1.25 12.53 2.16
C MET A 12 2.21 11.32 2.23
N PRO A 13 2.68 10.72 1.11
CA PRO A 13 3.65 9.62 1.18
C PRO A 13 4.92 9.96 1.96
N ALA A 14 5.51 11.13 1.69
CA ALA A 14 6.76 11.56 2.32
C ALA A 14 6.55 11.97 3.78
N ALA A 15 5.41 12.62 4.09
CA ALA A 15 5.05 12.99 5.45
C ALA A 15 4.88 11.75 6.34
N ILE A 16 4.17 10.73 5.85
CA ILE A 16 3.92 9.49 6.59
C ILE A 16 5.21 8.68 6.76
N ALA A 17 6.00 8.53 5.69
CA ALA A 17 7.26 7.79 5.75
C ALA A 17 8.16 8.36 6.84
N LEU A 18 8.36 9.68 6.85
CA LEU A 18 9.24 10.33 7.81
C LEU A 18 8.65 10.39 9.22
N ALA A 19 7.32 10.48 9.36
CA ALA A 19 6.65 10.40 10.67
C ALA A 19 6.76 9.00 11.32
N THR A 20 6.94 7.95 10.51
CA THR A 20 6.97 6.54 10.97
C THR A 20 8.37 5.93 11.02
N GLU A 21 9.40 6.64 10.54
CA GLU A 21 10.80 6.16 10.50
C GLU A 21 11.43 5.94 11.88
N GLY A 22 10.82 6.48 12.94
CA GLY A 22 11.40 6.45 14.29
C GLY A 22 12.75 7.18 14.36
N VAL A 23 13.43 7.09 15.51
CA VAL A 23 14.74 7.72 15.71
C VAL A 23 15.83 6.83 15.11
N LYS A 24 16.12 6.99 13.81
CA LYS A 24 17.46 6.89 13.18
C LYS A 24 17.36 6.82 11.65
N ALA A 25 17.76 7.89 10.97
CA ALA A 25 18.95 7.91 10.11
C ALA A 25 19.15 9.28 9.44
N ASN A 26 20.26 9.93 9.77
CA ASN A 26 21.09 10.75 8.86
C ASN A 26 20.52 11.99 8.15
N TYR A 27 19.28 12.44 8.34
CA TYR A 27 18.90 13.80 7.91
C TYR A 27 19.54 14.90 8.77
N ASN A 28 20.09 14.50 9.92
CA ASN A 28 20.98 15.27 10.76
C ASN A 28 22.46 14.91 10.48
N SER A 29 22.85 14.76 9.20
CA SER A 29 24.27 14.78 8.78
C SER A 29 24.83 16.19 9.07
N GLY A 30 25.16 16.43 10.35
CA GLY A 30 25.45 17.74 10.91
C GLY A 30 25.24 17.84 12.42
N CYS A 31 24.47 16.93 13.04
CA CYS A 31 24.36 16.83 14.51
C CYS A 31 25.54 16.07 15.14
N GLY A 32 26.72 16.19 14.54
CA GLY A 32 27.99 15.76 15.12
C GLY A 32 28.63 16.81 16.04
N GLY A 33 27.89 17.83 16.45
CA GLY A 33 28.34 18.84 17.40
C GLY A 33 27.26 19.07 18.45
N GLY A 34 27.52 18.67 19.69
CA GLY A 34 26.61 18.87 20.82
C GLY A 34 26.31 20.36 21.01
N GLY A 35 25.04 20.72 20.84
CA GLY A 35 24.54 22.09 21.05
C GLY A 35 23.01 22.16 20.99
N PHE A 36 22.43 23.10 21.75
CA PHE A 36 20.97 23.26 21.94
C PHE A 36 20.15 23.29 20.63
N GLY A 37 20.68 23.85 19.54
CA GLY A 37 19.99 23.89 18.25
C GLY A 37 19.81 22.53 17.54
N ALA A 38 20.63 21.52 17.89
CA ALA A 38 20.44 20.15 17.40
C ALA A 38 19.27 19.46 18.12
N ALA A 39 19.13 19.71 19.43
CA ALA A 39 18.02 19.21 20.24
C ALA A 39 16.68 19.85 19.82
N ASP A 40 16.65 21.16 19.58
CA ASP A 40 15.44 21.86 19.14
C ASP A 40 14.94 21.36 17.78
N ARG A 41 15.85 21.03 16.86
CA ARG A 41 15.49 20.40 15.56
C ARG A 41 14.89 19.01 15.73
N GLU A 42 15.44 18.20 16.63
CA GLU A 42 14.94 16.86 16.91
C GLU A 42 13.57 16.91 17.61
N ILE A 43 13.35 17.88 18.48
CA ILE A 43 12.04 18.11 19.12
C ILE A 43 11.03 18.58 18.07
N GLY A 44 11.40 19.53 17.21
CA GLY A 44 10.53 20.04 16.15
C GLY A 44 10.08 18.96 15.15
N SER A 45 11.00 18.10 14.70
CA SER A 45 10.64 17.01 13.77
C SER A 45 9.73 15.96 14.43
N LYS A 46 9.88 15.71 15.74
CA LYS A 46 8.99 14.82 16.50
C LYS A 46 7.58 15.40 16.64
N ILE A 47 7.46 16.69 16.89
CA ILE A 47 6.16 17.37 16.98
C ILE A 47 5.46 17.34 15.61
N ASP A 48 6.18 17.67 14.53
CA ASP A 48 5.64 17.60 13.17
C ASP A 48 5.20 16.17 12.81
N GLY A 49 6.01 15.15 13.16
CA GLY A 49 5.68 13.75 12.95
C GLY A 49 4.46 13.29 13.77
N ALA A 50 4.35 13.72 15.03
CA ALA A 50 3.20 13.40 15.88
C ALA A 50 1.88 13.94 15.31
N LYS A 51 1.89 15.12 14.69
CA LYS A 51 0.70 15.69 14.03
C LYS A 51 0.29 14.89 12.80
N VAL A 52 1.26 14.42 12.02
CA VAL A 52 1.00 13.51 10.88
C VAL A 52 0.34 12.23 11.36
N LEU A 53 0.85 11.62 12.44
CA LEU A 53 0.26 10.40 13.01
C LEU A 53 -1.13 10.66 13.61
N ALA A 54 -1.32 11.79 14.32
CA ALA A 54 -2.63 12.19 14.84
C ALA A 54 -3.67 12.41 13.73
N ALA A 55 -3.26 12.92 12.57
CA ALA A 55 -4.13 13.02 11.40
C ALA A 55 -4.55 11.64 10.87
N ILE A 56 -3.65 10.66 10.87
CA ILE A 56 -3.98 9.26 10.50
C ILE A 56 -4.93 8.65 11.52
N ASP A 57 -4.72 8.87 12.81
CA ASP A 57 -5.61 8.37 13.87
C ASP A 57 -7.03 8.95 13.75
N MET A 58 -7.13 10.26 13.48
CA MET A 58 -8.41 10.92 13.21
C MET A 58 -9.10 10.35 11.94
N MET A 59 -8.35 10.06 10.89
CA MET A 59 -8.88 9.34 9.72
C MET A 59 -9.38 7.95 10.11
N ALA A 60 -8.69 7.26 11.02
CA ALA A 60 -9.05 5.90 11.42
C ALA A 60 -10.36 5.81 12.21
N GLU A 61 -10.82 6.92 12.82
CA GLU A 61 -12.12 7.02 13.49
C GLU A 61 -13.29 6.95 12.49
N SER A 62 -13.12 7.55 11.31
CA SER A 62 -14.19 7.64 10.29
C SER A 62 -14.03 6.66 9.12
N ALA A 63 -12.79 6.34 8.75
CA ALA A 63 -12.46 5.53 7.59
C ALA A 63 -11.18 4.70 7.84
N ARG A 64 -11.28 3.73 8.73
CA ARG A 64 -10.16 2.87 9.17
C ARG A 64 -9.40 2.18 8.03
N HIS A 65 -10.08 1.70 7.00
CA HIS A 65 -9.44 1.05 5.85
C HIS A 65 -8.51 1.99 5.06
N LEU A 66 -8.80 3.30 5.04
CA LEU A 66 -7.94 4.30 4.40
C LEU A 66 -6.69 4.58 5.24
N ALA A 67 -6.85 4.65 6.56
CA ALA A 67 -5.71 4.75 7.47
C ALA A 67 -4.80 3.51 7.38
N ASP A 68 -5.40 2.33 7.30
CA ASP A 68 -4.65 1.07 7.09
C ASP A 68 -3.90 1.07 5.76
N TRP A 69 -4.50 1.58 4.67
CA TRP A 69 -3.82 1.76 3.39
C TRP A 69 -2.64 2.74 3.52
N CYS A 70 -2.84 3.90 4.13
CA CYS A 70 -1.78 4.90 4.35
C CYS A 70 -0.58 4.31 5.08
N LEU A 71 -0.83 3.59 6.18
CA LEU A 71 0.23 2.94 6.95
C LEU A 71 0.88 1.81 6.14
N PHE A 72 0.09 0.97 5.47
CA PHE A 72 0.64 -0.12 4.65
C PHE A 72 1.54 0.39 3.52
N ALA A 73 1.10 1.42 2.80
CA ALA A 73 1.75 1.89 1.59
C ALA A 73 2.94 2.83 1.85
N TYR A 74 2.86 3.65 2.90
CA TYR A 74 3.79 4.76 3.10
C TYR A 74 4.52 4.76 4.43
N SER A 75 4.20 3.85 5.35
CA SER A 75 4.97 3.76 6.59
C SER A 75 6.36 3.20 6.34
N SER A 76 7.30 3.61 7.19
CA SER A 76 8.68 3.13 7.15
C SER A 76 8.75 1.62 7.44
N PRO A 77 9.75 0.92 6.86
CA PRO A 77 9.93 -0.51 7.07
C PRO A 77 9.95 -0.88 8.56
N GLY A 78 9.13 -1.86 8.95
CA GLY A 78 8.99 -2.30 10.34
C GLY A 78 7.84 -1.66 11.12
N TRP A 79 7.17 -0.62 10.58
CA TRP A 79 5.95 -0.05 11.18
C TRP A 79 4.68 -0.84 10.82
N ASN A 80 4.72 -1.61 9.74
CA ASN A 80 3.64 -2.50 9.33
C ASN A 80 3.48 -3.68 10.31
N SER A 81 2.45 -3.62 11.16
CA SER A 81 2.05 -4.78 11.98
C SER A 81 1.23 -5.77 11.16
N THR A 82 1.40 -7.07 11.44
CA THR A 82 0.65 -8.16 10.79
C THR A 82 -0.87 -7.94 10.88
N LYS A 83 -1.36 -7.47 12.03
CA LYS A 83 -2.77 -7.18 12.26
C LYS A 83 -3.32 -6.05 11.38
N LEU A 84 -2.55 -4.98 11.15
CA LEU A 84 -2.96 -3.89 10.25
C LEU A 84 -3.04 -4.39 8.81
N THR A 85 -2.03 -5.14 8.38
CA THR A 85 -1.97 -5.72 7.04
C THR A 85 -3.12 -6.69 6.80
N GLU A 86 -3.41 -7.59 7.74
CA GLU A 86 -4.55 -8.50 7.67
C GLU A 86 -5.87 -7.74 7.55
N ARG A 87 -6.07 -6.71 8.37
CA ARG A 87 -7.30 -5.89 8.33
C ARG A 87 -7.46 -5.17 6.99
N LEU A 88 -6.39 -4.60 6.44
CA LEU A 88 -6.40 -4.01 5.11
C LEU A 88 -6.80 -5.03 4.05
N ILE A 89 -6.16 -6.22 4.08
CA ILE A 89 -6.44 -7.29 3.13
C ILE A 89 -7.91 -7.68 3.20
N GLU A 90 -8.47 -7.90 4.39
CA GLU A 90 -9.89 -8.27 4.52
C GLU A 90 -10.83 -7.18 3.97
N ASN A 91 -10.55 -5.90 4.24
CA ASN A 91 -11.36 -4.80 3.69
C ASN A 91 -11.31 -4.77 2.15
N VAL A 92 -10.11 -4.91 1.58
CA VAL A 92 -9.93 -4.94 0.12
C VAL A 92 -10.61 -6.15 -0.51
N VAL A 93 -10.55 -7.30 0.15
CA VAL A 93 -11.26 -8.52 -0.30
C VAL A 93 -12.77 -8.27 -0.31
N ASN A 94 -13.33 -7.69 0.76
CA ASN A 94 -14.75 -7.43 0.87
C ASN A 94 -15.21 -6.45 -0.22
N ASP A 95 -14.51 -5.32 -0.37
CA ASP A 95 -14.83 -4.32 -1.39
C ASP A 95 -14.70 -4.88 -2.80
N TRP A 96 -13.74 -5.78 -3.05
CA TRP A 96 -13.62 -6.48 -4.31
C TRP A 96 -14.85 -7.36 -4.60
N VAL A 97 -15.29 -8.15 -3.62
CA VAL A 97 -16.49 -8.97 -3.77
C VAL A 97 -17.73 -8.11 -4.03
N PHE A 98 -17.89 -7.00 -3.29
CA PHE A 98 -19.00 -6.07 -3.48
C PHE A 98 -18.95 -5.37 -4.84
N SER A 99 -17.79 -4.85 -5.27
CA SER A 99 -17.63 -4.19 -6.58
C SER A 99 -17.96 -5.13 -7.73
N ARG A 100 -17.57 -6.43 -7.66
CA ARG A 100 -17.97 -7.42 -8.68
C ARG A 100 -19.48 -7.62 -8.75
N TYR A 101 -20.16 -7.61 -7.61
CA TYR A 101 -21.61 -7.71 -7.58
C TYR A 101 -22.29 -6.44 -8.10
N GLU A 102 -21.87 -5.26 -7.66
CA GLU A 102 -22.49 -3.99 -8.07
C GLU A 102 -22.27 -3.68 -9.56
N GLU A 103 -21.07 -3.90 -10.09
CA GLU A 103 -20.72 -3.49 -11.46
C GLU A 103 -21.15 -4.51 -12.52
N HIS A 104 -21.20 -5.79 -12.16
CA HIS A 104 -21.40 -6.88 -13.11
C HIS A 104 -22.52 -7.86 -12.73
N ASN A 105 -23.16 -7.67 -11.58
CA ASN A 105 -24.15 -8.62 -11.03
C ASN A 105 -23.59 -10.05 -10.90
N GLU A 106 -22.30 -10.16 -10.58
CA GLU A 106 -21.59 -11.43 -10.48
C GLU A 106 -21.29 -11.81 -9.03
N PHE A 107 -21.75 -12.98 -8.61
CA PHE A 107 -21.37 -13.56 -7.32
C PHE A 107 -20.00 -14.24 -7.39
N VAL A 108 -19.07 -13.76 -6.56
CA VAL A 108 -17.74 -14.39 -6.41
C VAL A 108 -17.88 -15.71 -5.65
N GLN A 109 -17.62 -16.81 -6.34
CA GLN A 109 -17.64 -18.14 -5.73
C GLN A 109 -16.48 -18.32 -4.73
N ILE A 110 -16.69 -19.11 -3.69
CA ILE A 110 -15.68 -19.36 -2.63
C ILE A 110 -14.33 -19.86 -3.18
N ARG A 111 -14.37 -20.68 -4.24
CA ARG A 111 -13.17 -21.17 -4.93
C ARG A 111 -12.37 -20.05 -5.62
N THR A 112 -13.04 -19.02 -6.10
CA THR A 112 -12.41 -17.86 -6.73
C THR A 112 -11.91 -16.92 -5.65
N TYR A 113 -12.71 -16.69 -4.61
CA TYR A 113 -12.33 -15.94 -3.42
C TYR A 113 -11.00 -16.45 -2.84
N ASN A 114 -10.90 -17.75 -2.55
CA ASN A 114 -9.70 -18.36 -1.96
C ASN A 114 -8.48 -18.28 -2.88
N LYS A 115 -8.67 -18.23 -4.20
CA LYS A 115 -7.58 -18.09 -5.16
C LYS A 115 -7.09 -16.65 -5.31
N ILE A 116 -7.98 -15.67 -5.25
CA ILE A 116 -7.64 -14.28 -5.51
C ILE A 116 -7.13 -13.58 -4.25
N LYS A 117 -7.67 -13.90 -3.06
CA LYS A 117 -7.26 -13.31 -1.78
C LYS A 117 -5.72 -13.31 -1.55
N PRO A 118 -4.98 -14.41 -1.84
CA PRO A 118 -3.52 -14.43 -1.70
C PRO A 118 -2.77 -13.45 -2.61
N LEU A 119 -3.38 -12.93 -3.68
CA LEU A 119 -2.75 -11.97 -4.58
C LEU A 119 -2.76 -10.55 -4.04
N ILE A 120 -3.72 -10.21 -3.17
CA ILE A 120 -3.95 -8.85 -2.70
C ILE A 120 -2.70 -8.22 -2.06
N PRO A 121 -1.94 -8.90 -1.18
CA PRO A 121 -0.72 -8.33 -0.61
C PRO A 121 0.30 -7.92 -1.68
N LEU A 122 0.47 -8.74 -2.73
CA LEU A 122 1.40 -8.46 -3.81
C LEU A 122 0.92 -7.31 -4.70
N ILE A 123 -0.39 -7.25 -4.99
CA ILE A 123 -0.99 -6.14 -5.74
C ILE A 123 -0.87 -4.84 -4.96
N ALA A 124 -1.22 -4.86 -3.67
CA ALA A 124 -1.14 -3.71 -2.78
C ALA A 124 0.30 -3.20 -2.63
N GLY A 125 1.26 -4.10 -2.40
CA GLY A 125 2.68 -3.75 -2.31
C GLY A 125 3.23 -3.19 -3.62
N GLY A 126 2.88 -3.81 -4.76
CA GLY A 126 3.25 -3.30 -6.08
C GLY A 126 2.70 -1.89 -6.34
N LEU A 127 1.44 -1.64 -6.00
CA LEU A 127 0.83 -0.32 -6.16
C LEU A 127 1.44 0.72 -5.22
N ALA A 128 1.72 0.37 -3.97
CA ALA A 128 2.38 1.26 -3.02
C ALA A 128 3.75 1.73 -3.54
N LEU A 129 4.53 0.79 -4.12
CA LEU A 129 5.80 1.12 -4.76
C LEU A 129 5.62 2.10 -5.93
N GLU A 130 4.59 1.91 -6.77
CA GLU A 130 4.30 2.83 -7.87
C GLU A 130 3.89 4.23 -7.41
N GLN A 131 3.14 4.34 -6.31
CA GLN A 131 2.78 5.65 -5.77
C GLN A 131 3.98 6.37 -5.14
N SER A 132 4.94 5.62 -4.58
CA SER A 132 6.15 6.18 -3.98
C SER A 132 7.24 6.53 -5.01
N GLY A 133 7.43 5.69 -6.04
CA GLY A 133 8.53 5.78 -7.01
C GLY A 133 8.12 6.29 -8.40
N GLY A 134 6.82 6.47 -8.65
CA GLY A 134 6.28 6.80 -9.96
C GLY A 134 5.87 5.57 -10.79
N ALA A 135 4.95 5.79 -11.74
CA ALA A 135 4.47 4.73 -12.62
C ALA A 135 5.59 4.25 -13.55
N MET A 136 5.79 2.94 -13.60
CA MET A 136 6.77 2.33 -14.51
C MET A 136 6.21 2.30 -15.93
N ILE A 137 6.95 2.91 -16.87
CA ILE A 137 6.59 2.97 -18.28
C ILE A 137 7.70 2.31 -19.09
N VAL A 138 7.33 1.36 -19.94
CA VAL A 138 8.23 0.66 -20.85
C VAL A 138 7.93 1.12 -22.27
N LYS A 139 8.97 1.28 -23.09
CA LYS A 139 8.79 1.57 -24.51
C LYS A 139 8.60 0.26 -25.27
N SER A 140 7.42 0.04 -25.82
CA SER A 140 7.13 -1.02 -26.79
C SER A 140 7.17 -0.47 -28.22
N GLU A 141 7.14 -1.38 -29.20
CA GLU A 141 7.05 -1.03 -30.64
C GLU A 141 5.80 -0.19 -30.96
N SER A 142 4.74 -0.35 -30.16
CA SER A 142 3.47 0.38 -30.28
C SER A 142 3.42 1.70 -29.48
N GLY A 143 4.51 2.08 -28.81
CA GLY A 143 4.59 3.31 -28.01
C GLY A 143 4.96 3.08 -26.55
N LEU A 144 4.68 4.05 -25.70
CA LEU A 144 4.91 3.94 -24.26
C LEU A 144 3.76 3.14 -23.64
N CYS A 145 4.06 1.99 -23.04
CA CYS A 145 3.11 1.17 -22.32
C CYS A 145 3.41 1.18 -20.82
N TYR A 146 2.36 1.25 -20.02
CA TYR A 146 2.48 1.12 -18.57
C TYR A 146 2.80 -0.34 -18.20
N SER A 147 3.75 -0.54 -17.28
CA SER A 147 4.13 -1.85 -16.76
C SER A 147 3.92 -1.88 -15.24
N PRO A 148 3.00 -2.70 -14.72
CA PRO A 148 2.85 -2.85 -13.27
C PRO A 148 4.13 -3.42 -12.62
N VAL A 149 4.41 -3.02 -11.38
CA VAL A 149 5.53 -3.53 -10.59
C VAL A 149 5.36 -5.02 -10.28
N ALA A 150 4.13 -5.44 -9.95
CA ALA A 150 3.78 -6.84 -9.80
C ALA A 150 3.63 -7.48 -11.19
N THR A 151 4.65 -8.24 -11.61
CA THR A 151 4.65 -8.89 -12.93
C THR A 151 3.67 -10.05 -12.98
N ARG A 152 3.18 -10.35 -14.19
CA ARG A 152 2.32 -11.53 -14.45
C ARG A 152 2.94 -12.83 -13.94
N SER A 153 4.25 -13.01 -14.09
CA SER A 153 4.95 -14.21 -13.58
C SER A 153 4.86 -14.31 -12.06
N GLN A 154 5.16 -13.23 -11.33
CA GLN A 154 5.07 -13.22 -9.87
C GLN A 154 3.65 -13.51 -9.37
N LEU A 155 2.63 -12.95 -10.02
CA LEU A 155 1.23 -13.21 -9.67
C LEU A 155 0.86 -14.69 -9.92
N ILE A 156 1.33 -15.28 -11.02
CA ILE A 156 1.14 -16.71 -11.28
C ILE A 156 1.86 -17.55 -10.24
N ASP A 157 3.08 -17.18 -9.85
CA ASP A 157 3.84 -17.91 -8.84
C ASP A 157 3.14 -17.90 -7.47
N VAL A 158 2.50 -16.80 -7.10
CA VAL A 158 1.65 -16.73 -5.89
C VAL A 158 0.45 -17.67 -6.00
N LEU A 159 -0.25 -17.68 -7.14
CA LEU A 159 -1.38 -18.59 -7.36
C LEU A 159 -0.97 -20.06 -7.28
N VAL A 160 0.16 -20.41 -7.91
CA VAL A 160 0.70 -21.78 -7.89
C VAL A 160 1.14 -22.15 -6.48
N SER A 161 1.78 -21.24 -5.75
CA SER A 161 2.19 -21.47 -4.37
C SER A 161 0.99 -21.70 -3.46
N ASN A 162 -0.13 -20.98 -3.68
CA ASN A 162 -1.36 -21.21 -2.95
C ASN A 162 -1.96 -22.59 -3.26
N ASP A 163 -2.02 -23.00 -4.53
CA ASP A 163 -2.50 -24.34 -4.90
C ASP A 163 -1.65 -25.47 -4.32
N VAL A 164 -0.32 -25.28 -4.24
CA VAL A 164 0.59 -26.25 -3.63
C VAL A 164 0.28 -26.39 -2.14
N LYS A 165 0.02 -25.28 -1.44
CA LYS A 165 -0.40 -25.29 -0.03
C LYS A 165 -1.75 -25.99 0.14
N ASP A 166 -2.73 -25.64 -0.68
CA ASP A 166 -4.09 -26.19 -0.59
C ASP A 166 -4.15 -27.69 -0.92
N SER A 167 -3.35 -28.15 -1.89
CA SER A 167 -3.32 -29.56 -2.32
C SER A 167 -2.34 -30.42 -1.53
N GLY A 168 -1.38 -29.82 -0.83
CA GLY A 168 -0.27 -30.51 -0.18
C GLY A 168 0.73 -31.15 -1.15
N VAL A 169 0.62 -30.92 -2.45
CA VAL A 169 1.48 -31.55 -3.47
C VAL A 169 2.57 -30.59 -3.93
N ASP A 170 3.74 -30.65 -3.30
CA ASP A 170 4.93 -29.91 -3.73
C ASP A 170 5.80 -30.72 -4.71
N SER A 171 5.34 -30.83 -5.96
CA SER A 171 6.14 -31.41 -7.04
C SER A 171 6.34 -30.43 -8.19
N LEU A 172 7.51 -30.52 -8.84
CA LEU A 172 7.82 -29.71 -10.04
C LEU A 172 6.80 -29.93 -11.16
N SER A 173 6.35 -31.17 -11.35
CA SER A 173 5.34 -31.53 -12.34
C SER A 173 3.99 -30.86 -12.06
N TYR A 174 3.56 -30.84 -10.79
CA TYR A 174 2.35 -30.15 -10.37
C TYR A 174 2.45 -28.63 -10.58
N LYS A 175 3.55 -28.02 -10.10
CA LYS A 175 3.84 -26.59 -10.29
C LYS A 175 3.77 -26.19 -11.77
N LYS A 176 4.48 -26.91 -12.65
CA LYS A 176 4.45 -26.67 -14.11
C LYS A 176 3.05 -26.79 -14.71
N LYS A 177 2.25 -27.78 -14.28
CA LYS A 177 0.86 -27.95 -14.74
C LYS A 177 -0.01 -26.77 -14.32
N ARG A 178 0.10 -26.30 -13.08
CA ARG A 178 -0.64 -25.14 -12.57
C ARG A 178 -0.20 -23.83 -13.22
N THR A 179 1.11 -23.63 -13.44
CA THR A 179 1.63 -22.48 -14.19
C THR A 179 1.00 -22.40 -15.58
N ARG A 180 1.00 -23.51 -16.35
CA ARG A 180 0.36 -23.56 -17.68
C ARG A 180 -1.14 -23.27 -17.63
N TYR A 181 -1.83 -23.81 -16.63
CA TYR A 181 -3.26 -23.54 -16.42
C TYR A 181 -3.52 -22.03 -16.23
N TYR A 182 -2.74 -21.35 -15.40
CA TYR A 182 -2.91 -19.92 -15.15
C TYR A 182 -2.47 -19.05 -16.32
N GLN A 183 -1.45 -19.46 -17.07
CA GLN A 183 -1.07 -18.80 -18.31
C GLN A 183 -2.22 -18.84 -19.33
N ALA A 184 -2.87 -20.00 -19.50
CA ALA A 184 -3.99 -20.16 -20.43
C ALA A 184 -5.27 -19.42 -19.98
N ASN A 185 -5.52 -19.33 -18.68
CA ASN A 185 -6.73 -18.70 -18.12
C ASN A 185 -6.49 -17.28 -17.60
N TRP A 186 -5.36 -16.65 -17.96
CA TRP A 186 -4.93 -15.39 -17.37
C TRP A 186 -5.96 -14.28 -17.49
N ASN A 187 -6.59 -14.14 -18.66
CA ASN A 187 -7.55 -13.06 -18.92
C ASN A 187 -8.72 -13.05 -17.91
N ARG A 188 -9.15 -14.23 -17.43
CA ARG A 188 -10.22 -14.32 -16.41
C ARG A 188 -9.75 -13.83 -15.04
N ILE A 189 -8.49 -14.11 -14.70
CA ILE A 189 -7.90 -13.74 -13.41
C ILE A 189 -7.52 -12.26 -13.41
N HIS A 190 -7.02 -11.77 -14.54
CA HIS A 190 -6.60 -10.40 -14.76
C HIS A 190 -7.72 -9.40 -14.45
N VAL A 191 -8.96 -9.72 -14.81
CA VAL A 191 -10.12 -8.87 -14.50
C VAL A 191 -10.23 -8.61 -13.00
N HIS A 192 -10.07 -9.64 -12.16
CA HIS A 192 -10.12 -9.48 -10.70
C HIS A 192 -8.94 -8.67 -10.16
N ILE A 193 -7.75 -8.89 -10.71
CA ILE A 193 -6.53 -8.14 -10.35
C ILE A 193 -6.73 -6.64 -10.64
N GLU A 194 -7.27 -6.30 -11.81
CA GLU A 194 -7.53 -4.92 -12.18
C GLU A 194 -8.62 -4.28 -11.30
N THR A 195 -9.70 -4.99 -10.98
CA THR A 195 -10.71 -4.49 -10.04
C THR A 195 -10.09 -4.15 -8.68
N ILE A 196 -9.27 -5.05 -8.12
CA ILE A 196 -8.57 -4.82 -6.84
C ILE A 196 -7.65 -3.61 -6.93
N ARG A 197 -6.91 -3.48 -8.03
CA ARG A 197 -6.01 -2.34 -8.26
C ARG A 197 -6.78 -1.02 -8.33
N LEU A 198 -7.94 -0.99 -8.99
CA LEU A 198 -8.81 0.19 -9.05
C LEU A 198 -9.36 0.57 -7.67
N ILE A 199 -9.73 -0.41 -6.85
CA ILE A 199 -10.17 -0.20 -5.45
C ILE A 199 -9.05 0.46 -4.65
N LEU A 200 -7.83 -0.07 -4.72
CA LEU A 200 -6.68 0.48 -4.01
C LEU A 200 -6.29 1.88 -4.51
N LEU A 201 -6.37 2.15 -5.82
CA LEU A 201 -6.20 3.50 -6.37
C LEU A 201 -7.26 4.47 -5.85
N ARG A 202 -8.50 4.00 -5.68
CA ARG A 202 -9.59 4.79 -5.09
C ARG A 202 -9.32 5.04 -3.60
N TYR A 203 -8.87 4.03 -2.85
CA TYR A 203 -8.45 4.19 -1.47
C TYR A 203 -7.39 5.27 -1.37
N ASP A 204 -6.34 5.20 -2.19
CA ASP A 204 -5.25 6.17 -2.16
C ASP A 204 -5.72 7.60 -2.41
N LYS A 205 -6.53 7.83 -3.46
CA LYS A 205 -7.07 9.16 -3.77
C LYS A 205 -7.92 9.72 -2.63
N ILE A 206 -8.80 8.90 -2.05
CA ILE A 206 -9.66 9.34 -0.95
C ILE A 206 -8.81 9.58 0.31
N ALA A 207 -7.85 8.71 0.59
CA ALA A 207 -6.95 8.83 1.72
C ALA A 207 -6.13 10.13 1.64
N GLN A 208 -5.56 10.47 0.48
CA GLN A 208 -4.87 11.74 0.28
C GLN A 208 -5.75 12.96 0.55
N LYS A 209 -7.03 12.93 0.13
CA LYS A 209 -7.97 14.02 0.39
C LYS A 209 -8.28 14.14 1.89
N ARG A 210 -8.63 13.01 2.52
CA ARG A 210 -8.99 12.95 3.95
C ARG A 210 -7.81 13.30 4.85
N PHE A 211 -6.60 12.91 4.47
CA PHE A 211 -5.38 13.24 5.19
C PHE A 211 -5.14 14.75 5.21
N LYS A 212 -5.30 15.44 4.07
CA LYS A 212 -5.18 16.91 4.02
C LYS A 212 -6.23 17.61 4.90
N GLU A 213 -7.46 17.12 4.90
CA GLU A 213 -8.54 17.64 5.76
C GLU A 213 -8.19 17.45 7.25
N ALA A 214 -7.79 16.24 7.65
CA ALA A 214 -7.42 15.92 9.03
C ALA A 214 -6.19 16.71 9.50
N LEU A 215 -5.18 16.85 8.64
CA LEU A 215 -3.97 17.59 8.95
C LEU A 215 -4.25 19.10 9.11
N ALA A 216 -5.12 19.68 8.29
CA ALA A 216 -5.55 21.07 8.45
C ALA A 216 -6.23 21.31 9.82
N ILE A 217 -7.03 20.36 10.29
CA ILE A 217 -7.66 20.44 11.63
C ILE A 217 -6.60 20.40 12.73
N GLN A 218 -5.62 19.48 12.63
CA GLN A 218 -4.52 19.40 13.60
C GLN A 218 -3.71 20.70 13.67
N MET A 219 -3.49 21.35 12.52
CA MET A 219 -2.80 22.64 12.45
C MET A 219 -3.58 23.80 13.08
N MET A 220 -4.91 23.73 13.15
CA MET A 220 -5.76 24.78 13.76
C MET A 220 -6.00 24.58 15.26
N SER A 221 -5.70 23.39 15.82
CA SER A 221 -5.94 23.08 17.24
C SER A 221 -4.85 23.56 18.20
N ILE A 222 -3.84 24.29 17.69
CA ILE A 222 -2.69 24.85 18.41
C ILE A 222 -2.65 26.36 18.17
#